data_AF-A0AAW0CQG4-F1
#
_entry.id   AF-A0AAW0CQG4-F1
#
_cell.length_a   1.000
_cell.length_b   1.000
_cell.length_c   1.000
_cell.angle_alpha   90.00
_cell.angle_beta   90.00
_cell.angle_gamma   90.00
#
_symmetry.space_group_name_H-M   'P 1'
#
loop_
_entity.id
_entity.type
_entity.pdbx_description
1 polymer ?
#
loop_
_entity_poly.entity_id
_entity_poly.type
_entity_poly.pdbx_seq_one_letter_code
_entity_poly.pdbx_strand_id
1 'polypeptide(L)'
;MAASAPFIVFDDCNLDEAVSAAIICKFRGSGQTCICANRIYVQEGVYTEFTSRLAEKVAGFQVGNGLDSDTTHGPLIHTCAVQKVIRHIEDAVSKGASILVASKHIGDPNTSFFAPTVLFNVSPTALLHTEETFVRSLP
;
A
#
# COMPACT_ATOMS: atom_id res chain seq x y z
N MET A 1 -0.08 17.04 12.54
CA MET A 1 -1.35 16.31 12.33
C MET A 1 -1.33 15.83 10.89
N ALA A 2 -1.30 14.53 10.67
CA ALA A 2 -1.31 13.97 9.32
C ALA A 2 -2.62 13.20 9.12
N ALA A 3 -3.13 13.25 7.89
CA ALA A 3 -4.50 12.90 7.57
C ALA A 3 -4.59 11.43 7.16
N SER A 4 -5.24 10.59 7.97
CA SER A 4 -5.62 9.23 7.56
C SER A 4 -6.85 9.28 6.66
N ALA A 5 -6.66 9.66 5.40
CA ALA A 5 -7.74 9.80 4.43
C ALA A 5 -8.32 8.43 4.04
N PRO A 6 -9.62 8.17 4.25
CA PRO A 6 -10.29 6.99 3.72
C PRO A 6 -10.57 7.18 2.22
N PHE A 7 -10.38 6.11 1.45
CA PHE A 7 -10.85 6.02 0.06
C PHE A 7 -12.01 5.02 0.02
N ILE A 8 -13.18 5.44 -0.44
CA ILE A 8 -14.40 4.62 -0.41
C ILE A 8 -14.82 4.33 -1.85
N VAL A 9 -15.04 3.05 -2.17
CA VAL A 9 -15.43 2.54 -3.48
C VAL A 9 -16.81 1.91 -3.37
N PHE A 10 -17.77 2.46 -4.09
CA PHE A 10 -19.12 1.93 -4.21
C PHE A 10 -19.25 1.03 -5.44
N ASP A 11 -20.27 0.16 -5.45
CA ASP A 11 -20.52 -0.80 -6.53
C ASP A 11 -21.01 -0.17 -7.84
N ASP A 12 -21.48 1.07 -7.80
CA ASP A 12 -21.91 1.87 -8.96
C ASP A 12 -20.78 2.65 -9.64
N CYS A 13 -19.54 2.56 -9.13
CA CYS A 13 -18.42 3.30 -9.68
C CYS A 13 -17.80 2.65 -10.92
N ASN A 14 -17.08 3.46 -11.71
CA ASN A 14 -16.20 2.92 -12.74
C ASN A 14 -14.93 2.34 -12.07
N LEU A 15 -14.79 1.01 -12.08
CA LEU A 15 -13.69 0.31 -11.40
C LEU A 15 -12.30 0.67 -11.95
N ASP A 16 -12.16 0.91 -13.25
CA ASP A 16 -10.86 1.27 -13.83
C ASP A 16 -10.41 2.66 -13.38
N GLU A 17 -11.35 3.60 -13.29
CA GLU A 17 -11.10 4.94 -12.74
C GLU A 17 -10.84 4.86 -11.24
N ALA A 18 -11.61 4.07 -10.49
CA ALA A 18 -11.44 3.90 -9.05
C ALA A 18 -10.07 3.30 -8.70
N VAL A 19 -9.63 2.27 -9.42
CA VAL A 19 -8.30 1.66 -9.23
C VAL A 19 -7.21 2.67 -9.57
N SER A 20 -7.34 3.39 -10.68
CA SER A 20 -6.36 4.41 -11.08
C SER A 20 -6.26 5.54 -10.06
N ALA A 21 -7.40 6.01 -9.55
CA ALA A 21 -7.47 7.01 -8.49
C ALA A 21 -6.87 6.49 -7.18
N ALA A 22 -7.15 5.25 -6.78
CA ALA A 22 -6.57 4.63 -5.59
C ALA A 22 -5.03 4.55 -5.69
N ILE A 23 -4.50 4.17 -6.86
CA ILE A 23 -3.06 4.15 -7.11
C ILE A 23 -2.46 5.55 -6.97
N ILE A 24 -3.05 6.56 -7.61
CA ILE A 24 -2.56 7.94 -7.56
C ILE A 24 -2.62 8.49 -6.12
N CYS A 25 -3.73 8.27 -5.43
CA CYS A 25 -3.93 8.73 -4.05
C CYS A 25 -2.96 8.06 -3.07
N LYS A 26 -2.67 6.77 -3.24
CA LYS A 26 -1.81 6.05 -2.29
C LYS A 26 -0.32 6.22 -2.58
N PHE A 27 0.08 6.07 -3.84
CA PHE A 27 1.47 5.81 -4.18
C PHE A 27 2.24 7.03 -4.70
N ARG A 28 1.57 8.18 -4.82
CA ARG A 28 2.24 9.46 -5.07
C ARG A 28 3.33 9.71 -4.01
N GLY A 29 4.55 10.04 -4.45
CA GLY A 29 5.70 10.24 -3.57
C GLY A 29 6.16 8.97 -2.84
N SER A 30 5.96 7.79 -3.45
CA SER A 30 6.22 6.48 -2.83
C SER A 30 5.43 6.21 -1.54
N GLY A 31 4.26 6.82 -1.36
CA GLY A 31 3.43 6.60 -0.17
C GLY A 31 3.94 7.31 1.09
N GLN A 32 4.97 8.15 0.98
CA GLN A 32 5.58 8.88 2.10
C GLN A 32 5.06 10.32 2.18
N THR A 33 3.77 10.51 1.89
CA THR A 33 3.13 11.84 1.99
C THR A 33 1.96 11.80 2.93
N CYS A 34 1.74 12.89 3.67
CA CYS A 34 0.70 13.01 4.70
C CYS A 34 -0.75 12.97 4.16
N ILE A 35 -0.91 12.85 2.84
CA ILE A 35 -2.18 12.82 2.11
C ILE A 35 -2.47 11.45 1.48
N CYS A 36 -1.57 10.46 1.66
CA CYS A 36 -1.74 9.14 1.10
C CYS A 36 -2.93 8.42 1.74
N ALA A 37 -3.80 7.83 0.92
CA ALA A 37 -4.96 7.08 1.41
C ALA A 37 -4.50 5.92 2.30
N ASN A 38 -4.76 5.97 3.60
CA ASN A 38 -4.26 4.93 4.50
C ASN A 38 -5.21 3.75 4.65
N ARG A 39 -6.47 3.90 4.22
CA ARG A 39 -7.52 2.88 4.32
C ARG A 39 -8.38 2.92 3.06
N ILE A 40 -8.59 1.77 2.41
CA ILE A 40 -9.48 1.66 1.26
C ILE A 40 -10.67 0.78 1.67
N TYR A 41 -11.86 1.38 1.70
CA TYR A 41 -13.12 0.67 1.92
C TYR A 41 -13.78 0.41 0.57
N VAL A 42 -14.15 -0.83 0.31
CA VAL A 42 -14.75 -1.23 -0.96
C VAL A 42 -16.02 -2.00 -0.66
N GLN A 43 -17.12 -1.62 -1.30
CA GLN A 43 -18.41 -2.28 -1.14
C GLN A 43 -18.35 -3.73 -1.65
N GLU A 44 -19.03 -4.63 -0.93
CA GLU A 44 -18.93 -6.09 -1.11
C GLU A 44 -19.09 -6.54 -2.57
N GLY A 45 -20.02 -5.95 -3.32
CA GLY A 45 -20.31 -6.32 -4.71
C GLY A 45 -19.14 -6.16 -5.69
N VAL A 46 -18.19 -5.27 -5.39
CA VAL A 46 -17.00 -5.01 -6.23
C VAL A 46 -15.69 -5.31 -5.52
N TYR A 47 -15.75 -5.85 -4.30
CA TYR A 47 -14.60 -6.07 -3.42
C TYR A 47 -13.50 -6.91 -4.06
N THR A 48 -13.85 -8.11 -4.53
CA THR A 48 -12.89 -9.05 -5.12
C THR A 48 -12.28 -8.53 -6.41
N GLU A 49 -13.09 -7.92 -7.28
CA GLU A 49 -12.62 -7.42 -8.57
C GLU A 49 -11.71 -6.20 -8.41
N PHE A 50 -12.11 -5.23 -7.58
CA PHE A 50 -11.30 -4.06 -7.30
C PHE A 50 -9.95 -4.45 -6.68
N THR A 51 -9.95 -5.32 -5.66
CA THR A 51 -8.73 -5.72 -4.95
C THR A 51 -7.77 -6.49 -5.86
N SER A 52 -8.27 -7.36 -6.74
CA SER A 52 -7.45 -8.05 -7.75
C SER A 52 -6.80 -7.06 -8.73
N ARG A 53 -7.60 -6.15 -9.31
CA ARG A 53 -7.08 -5.14 -10.26
C ARG A 53 -6.05 -4.22 -9.61
N LEU A 54 -6.30 -3.82 -8.35
CA LEU A 54 -5.36 -3.03 -7.57
C LEU A 54 -4.04 -3.79 -7.32
N ALA A 55 -4.13 -5.05 -6.90
CA ALA A 55 -2.97 -5.91 -6.67
C ALA A 55 -2.12 -6.07 -7.94
N GLU A 56 -2.73 -6.31 -9.10
CA GLU A 56 -2.04 -6.40 -10.39
C GLU A 56 -1.27 -5.12 -10.72
N LYS A 57 -1.89 -3.95 -10.56
CA LYS A 57 -1.21 -2.66 -10.80
C LYS A 57 -0.03 -2.45 -9.86
N VAL A 58 -0.18 -2.78 -8.58
CA VAL A 58 0.89 -2.63 -7.59
C VAL A 58 2.03 -3.63 -7.82
N ALA A 59 1.71 -4.86 -8.23
CA ALA A 59 2.70 -5.89 -8.56
C ALA A 59 3.60 -5.49 -9.76
N GLY A 60 3.09 -4.63 -10.66
CA GLY A 60 3.85 -4.08 -11.78
C GLY A 60 4.81 -2.94 -11.41
N PHE A 61 4.87 -2.51 -10.14
CA PHE A 61 5.74 -1.39 -9.75
C PHE A 61 7.22 -1.78 -9.75
N GLN A 62 8.03 -0.89 -10.33
CA GLN A 62 9.48 -1.00 -10.37
C GLN A 62 10.08 -0.11 -9.28
N VAL A 63 10.73 -0.76 -8.31
CA VAL A 63 11.39 -0.09 -7.20
C VAL A 63 12.87 0.02 -7.50
N GLY A 64 13.39 1.24 -7.57
CA GLY A 64 14.75 1.49 -8.03
C GLY A 64 15.22 2.92 -7.77
N ASN A 65 16.35 3.30 -8.37
CA ASN A 65 16.88 4.64 -8.24
C ASN A 65 15.96 5.63 -8.96
N GLY A 66 15.61 6.75 -8.30
CA GLY A 66 14.68 7.74 -8.84
C GLY A 66 15.20 8.50 -10.07
N LEU A 67 16.47 8.31 -10.45
CA LEU A 67 17.06 8.84 -11.67
C LEU A 67 16.87 7.91 -12.89
N ASP A 68 16.51 6.65 -12.67
CA ASP A 68 16.33 5.68 -13.75
C ASP A 68 14.93 5.84 -14.38
N SER A 69 14.85 5.78 -15.71
CA SER A 69 13.59 5.98 -16.46
C SER A 69 12.54 4.91 -16.18
N ASP A 70 12.97 3.71 -15.79
CA ASP A 70 12.10 2.55 -15.57
C ASP A 70 11.61 2.48 -14.12
N THR A 71 12.14 3.32 -13.23
CA THR A 71 11.74 3.36 -11.82
C THR A 71 10.40 4.06 -11.68
N THR A 72 9.41 3.34 -11.15
CA THR A 72 8.13 3.95 -10.76
C THR A 72 8.16 4.44 -9.31
N HIS A 73 8.99 3.83 -8.45
CA HIS A 73 9.05 4.16 -7.03
C HIS A 73 10.48 4.12 -6.44
N GLY A 74 10.88 5.21 -5.78
CA GLY A 74 12.15 5.30 -5.06
C GLY A 74 12.15 4.56 -3.70
N PRO A 75 13.28 4.52 -2.98
CA PRO A 75 13.38 3.87 -1.68
C PRO A 75 12.52 4.57 -0.62
N LEU A 76 12.36 3.91 0.52
CA LEU A 76 11.91 4.55 1.73
C LEU A 76 13.02 5.44 2.29
N ILE A 77 12.66 6.40 3.15
CA ILE A 77 13.58 7.43 3.64
C ILE A 77 14.75 6.84 4.47
N HIS A 78 14.51 5.80 5.25
CA HIS A 78 15.53 5.10 6.04
C HIS A 78 15.07 3.69 6.44
N THR A 79 16.00 2.86 6.90
CA THR A 79 15.76 1.45 7.25
C THR A 79 14.74 1.28 8.40
N CYS A 80 14.70 2.19 9.37
CA CYS A 80 13.67 2.12 10.42
C CYS A 80 12.24 2.28 9.87
N ALA A 81 12.04 2.95 8.72
CA ALA A 81 10.74 3.02 8.07
C ALA A 81 10.37 1.66 7.47
N VAL A 82 11.33 0.95 6.87
CA VAL A 82 11.15 -0.43 6.40
C VAL A 82 10.74 -1.35 7.55
N GLN A 83 11.44 -1.27 8.68
CA GLN A 83 11.12 -2.06 9.87
C GLN A 83 9.70 -1.79 10.39
N LYS A 84 9.26 -0.52 10.36
CA LYS A 84 7.89 -0.16 10.72
C LYS A 84 6.86 -0.82 9.80
N VAL A 85 7.12 -0.85 8.48
CA VAL A 85 6.25 -1.56 7.52
C VAL A 85 6.13 -3.02 7.84
N ILE A 86 7.27 -3.68 8.02
CA ILE A 86 7.33 -5.11 8.29
C ILE A 86 6.50 -5.42 9.54
N ARG A 87 6.69 -4.66 10.62
CA ARG A 87 5.91 -4.81 11.86
C ARG A 87 4.40 -4.65 11.64
N HIS A 88 4.00 -3.67 10.82
CA HIS A 88 2.57 -3.44 10.54
C HIS A 88 1.97 -4.57 9.68
N ILE A 89 2.73 -5.09 8.72
CA ILE A 89 2.31 -6.24 7.90
C ILE A 89 2.17 -7.48 8.77
N GLU A 90 3.17 -7.78 9.61
CA GLU A 90 3.15 -8.92 10.52
C GLU A 90 1.98 -8.85 11.49
N ASP A 91 1.72 -7.67 12.09
CA ASP A 91 0.57 -7.47 12.96
C ASP A 91 -0.77 -7.73 12.23
N ALA A 92 -0.94 -7.16 11.03
CA ALA A 92 -2.15 -7.36 10.24
C ALA A 92 -2.37 -8.83 9.87
N VAL A 93 -1.32 -9.52 9.42
CA VAL A 93 -1.37 -10.95 9.08
C VAL A 93 -1.67 -11.80 10.32
N SER A 94 -1.05 -11.51 11.46
CA SER A 94 -1.34 -12.20 12.73
C SER A 94 -2.80 -12.05 13.18
N LYS A 95 -3.48 -11.02 12.71
CA LYS A 95 -4.90 -10.72 12.97
C LYS A 95 -5.84 -11.16 11.85
N GLY A 96 -5.36 -11.96 10.89
CA GLY A 96 -6.18 -12.59 9.84
C GLY A 96 -6.17 -11.88 8.48
N ALA A 97 -5.34 -10.84 8.29
CA ALA A 97 -5.14 -10.26 6.97
C ALA A 97 -4.44 -11.24 6.04
N SER A 98 -4.82 -11.21 4.76
CA SER A 98 -4.16 -11.94 3.69
C SER A 98 -3.25 -11.00 2.88
N ILE A 99 -2.15 -11.53 2.36
CA ILE A 99 -1.24 -10.78 1.48
C ILE A 99 -1.62 -11.06 0.03
N LEU A 100 -2.01 -10.03 -0.73
CA LEU A 100 -2.25 -10.13 -2.18
C LEU A 100 -0.99 -9.79 -2.98
N VAL A 101 -0.19 -8.84 -2.49
CA VAL A 101 1.12 -8.51 -3.06
C VAL A 101 2.13 -8.51 -1.92
N ALA A 102 3.11 -9.40 -1.99
CA ALA A 102 4.12 -9.52 -0.95
C ALA A 102 5.24 -8.50 -1.13
N SER A 103 5.57 -7.77 -0.07
CA SER A 103 6.79 -6.98 -0.02
C SER A 103 8.03 -7.87 -0.02
N LYS A 104 9.10 -7.33 -0.61
CA LYS A 104 10.46 -7.86 -0.52
C LYS A 104 11.46 -6.72 -0.47
N HIS A 105 12.59 -6.93 0.19
CA HIS A 105 13.75 -6.06 0.00
C HIS A 105 14.24 -6.20 -1.44
N ILE A 106 14.63 -5.09 -2.04
CA ILE A 106 15.18 -5.05 -3.39
C ILE A 106 16.68 -4.82 -3.26
N GLY A 107 17.47 -5.84 -3.63
CA GLY A 107 18.92 -5.81 -3.46
C GLY A 107 19.35 -6.08 -2.02
N ASP A 108 20.25 -5.24 -1.48
CA ASP A 108 20.82 -5.41 -0.14
C ASP A 108 19.77 -5.14 0.96
N PRO A 109 19.55 -6.08 1.91
CA PRO A 109 18.63 -5.92 3.03
C PRO A 109 18.92 -4.73 3.95
N ASN A 110 20.13 -4.16 3.92
CA ASN A 110 20.49 -2.97 4.68
C ASN A 110 20.08 -1.66 3.99
N THR A 111 19.52 -1.74 2.79
CA THR A 111 19.01 -0.58 2.07
C THR A 111 17.55 -0.30 2.41
N SER A 112 17.07 0.88 2.02
CA SER A 112 15.67 1.26 2.20
C SER A 112 14.80 0.94 0.97
N PHE A 113 15.30 0.15 0.02
CA PHE A 113 14.52 -0.27 -1.15
C PHE A 113 13.61 -1.45 -0.77
N PHE A 114 12.33 -1.16 -0.63
CA PHE A 114 11.33 -2.11 -0.19
C PHE A 114 10.12 -2.09 -1.13
N ALA A 115 9.71 -3.26 -1.61
CA ALA A 115 8.56 -3.39 -2.49
C ALA A 115 7.24 -3.08 -1.74
N PRO A 116 6.22 -2.55 -2.43
CA PRO A 116 4.91 -2.30 -1.84
C PRO A 116 4.22 -3.61 -1.43
N THR A 117 3.32 -3.52 -0.45
CA THR A 117 2.44 -4.61 -0.01
C THR A 117 0.98 -4.22 -0.16
N VAL A 118 0.19 -5.15 -0.68
CA VAL A 118 -1.28 -5.08 -0.66
C VAL A 118 -1.78 -6.13 0.30
N LEU A 119 -2.44 -5.70 1.36
CA LEU A 119 -3.13 -6.57 2.30
C LEU A 119 -4.63 -6.59 1.99
N PHE A 120 -5.26 -7.64 2.44
CA PHE A 120 -6.67 -7.91 2.22
C PHE A 120 -7.30 -8.39 3.52
N ASN A 121 -8.56 -8.04 3.74
CA ASN A 121 -9.29 -8.37 4.97
C ASN A 121 -8.56 -7.94 6.25
N VAL A 122 -8.04 -6.70 6.28
CA VAL A 122 -7.34 -6.19 7.45
C VAL A 122 -8.32 -5.90 8.58
N SER A 123 -8.08 -6.54 9.74
CA SER A 123 -8.86 -6.30 10.94
C SER A 123 -8.85 -4.81 11.34
N PRO A 124 -9.99 -4.23 11.78
CA PRO A 124 -10.04 -2.90 12.36
C PRO A 124 -9.14 -2.71 13.59
N THR A 125 -8.72 -3.80 14.23
CA THR A 125 -7.81 -3.79 15.39
C THR A 125 -6.33 -3.89 15.01
N ALA A 126 -5.99 -3.98 13.72
CA ALA A 126 -4.62 -3.99 13.24
C ALA A 126 -3.94 -2.63 13.47
N LEU A 127 -2.62 -2.63 13.71
CA LEU A 127 -1.83 -1.41 13.92
C LEU A 127 -1.96 -0.44 12.73
N LEU A 128 -2.16 -0.96 11.52
CA LEU A 128 -2.44 -0.15 10.32
C LEU A 128 -3.65 0.79 10.45
N HIS A 129 -4.60 0.47 11.33
CA HIS A 129 -5.79 1.30 11.59
C HIS A 129 -5.57 2.37 12.66
N THR A 130 -4.65 2.14 13.61
CA THR A 130 -4.40 3.04 14.75
C THR A 130 -3.13 3.87 14.60
N GLU A 131 -2.17 3.38 13.81
CA GLU A 131 -0.91 4.04 13.54
C GLU A 131 -0.83 4.47 12.09
N GLU A 132 -0.38 5.70 11.87
CA GLU A 132 -0.05 6.14 10.53
C GLU A 132 1.19 5.39 10.03
N THR A 133 1.03 4.65 8.94
CA THR A 133 2.11 3.81 8.45
C THR A 133 3.17 4.65 7.76
N PHE A 134 2.82 5.75 7.08
CA PHE A 134 3.76 6.59 6.28
C PHE A 134 4.58 5.79 5.25
N VAL A 135 4.07 4.62 4.85
CA VAL A 135 4.80 3.71 3.97
C VAL A 135 3.86 2.88 3.10
N ARG A 136 4.43 2.19 2.10
CA ARG A 136 3.78 1.41 1.03
C ARG A 136 3.10 0.12 1.48
N SER A 137 2.24 0.19 2.50
CA SER A 137 1.27 -0.86 2.82
C SER A 137 -0.15 -0.32 2.66
N LEU A 138 -1.00 -1.13 2.02
CA LEU A 138 -2.43 -0.88 1.87
C LEU A 138 -3.20 -1.89 2.72
N PRO A 139 -3.93 -1.46 3.76
CA PRO A 139 -4.99 -2.25 4.37
C PRO A 139 -6.30 -2.19 3.57
#